data_AF-A0A6J4TS94-F1
#
_entry.id   AF-A0A6J4TS94-F1
#
_cell.length_a   1.000
_cell.length_b   1.000
_cell.length_c   1.000
_cell.angle_alpha   90.00
_cell.angle_beta   90.00
_cell.angle_gamma   90.00
#
_symmetry.space_group_name_H-M   'P 1'
#
loop_
_entity.id
_entity.type
_entity.pdbx_description
1 polymer ?
#
loop_
_entity_poly.entity_id
_entity_poly.type
_entity_poly.pdbx_seq_one_letter_code
_entity_poly.pdbx_strand_id
1 'polypeptide(L)'
;MLHIAVWLVVFSLPYLLSPSYDPNRPVNPDREGFLYLNLLTGVFWVGLFYLNAYVLTPQFVYKKKYISYTLILITVYSVIMLFHGLLFTWLIKSRSFIFLRSASFNLTAFLLTVTVSIIFKMMQDKSKSDKLTQEKQEENLKSELSFLRSQIS
;
A
#
# COMPACT_ATOMS: atom_id res chain seq x y z
N MET A 1 -11.98 4.45 3.77
CA MET A 1 -12.62 3.49 4.70
C MET A 1 -12.32 2.05 4.33
N LEU A 2 -12.67 1.56 3.13
CA LEU A 2 -12.46 0.15 2.75
C LEU A 2 -10.99 -0.33 2.81
N HIS A 3 -10.02 0.54 2.51
CA HIS A 3 -8.58 0.21 2.63
C HIS A 3 -8.11 0.00 4.09
N ILE A 4 -8.75 0.63 5.07
CA ILE A 4 -8.42 0.42 6.50
C ILE A 4 -8.88 -0.99 6.91
N ALA A 5 -10.05 -1.41 6.44
CA ALA A 5 -10.54 -2.78 6.67
C ALA A 5 -9.60 -3.83 6.04
N VAL A 6 -9.06 -3.57 4.84
CA VAL A 6 -8.07 -4.46 4.21
C VAL A 6 -6.82 -4.60 5.08
N TRP A 7 -6.28 -3.49 5.60
CA TRP A 7 -5.13 -3.54 6.51
C TRP A 7 -5.45 -4.29 7.80
N LEU A 8 -6.63 -4.08 8.40
CA LEU A 8 -7.06 -4.81 9.60
C LEU A 8 -7.11 -6.32 9.35
N VAL A 9 -7.65 -6.76 8.20
CA VAL A 9 -7.66 -8.17 7.83
C VAL A 9 -6.24 -8.70 7.65
N VAL A 10 -5.39 -7.98 6.93
CA VAL A 10 -3.98 -8.38 6.70
C VAL A 10 -3.20 -8.51 8.02
N PHE A 11 -3.39 -7.58 8.95
CA PHE A 11 -2.76 -7.65 10.28
C PHE A 11 -3.36 -8.75 11.17
N SER A 12 -4.61 -9.15 10.94
CA SER A 12 -5.26 -10.25 11.67
C SER A 12 -4.83 -11.64 11.17
N LEU A 13 -4.40 -11.77 9.90
CA LEU A 13 -3.97 -13.05 9.30
C LEU A 13 -2.93 -13.82 10.12
N PRO A 14 -1.80 -13.22 10.58
CA PRO A 14 -0.82 -13.97 11.37
C PRO A 14 -1.39 -14.50 12.68
N TYR A 15 -2.38 -13.82 13.28
CA TYR A 15 -3.05 -14.29 14.49
C TYR A 15 -4.04 -15.41 14.18
N LEU A 16 -4.83 -15.29 13.11
CA LEU A 16 -5.82 -16.29 12.69
C LEU A 16 -5.18 -17.58 12.16
N LEU A 17 -4.06 -17.47 11.43
CA LEU A 17 -3.32 -18.59 10.86
C LEU A 17 -2.24 -19.14 11.80
N SER A 18 -2.13 -18.60 13.02
CA SER A 18 -1.20 -19.15 14.00
C SER A 18 -1.62 -20.58 14.34
N PRO A 19 -0.74 -21.59 14.18
CA PRO A 19 -1.10 -22.98 14.45
C PRO A 19 -1.62 -23.13 15.88
N SER A 20 -2.77 -23.80 16.04
CA SER A 20 -3.32 -24.15 17.34
C SER A 20 -2.25 -24.79 18.22
N TYR A 21 -2.22 -24.42 19.50
CA TYR A 21 -1.26 -24.87 20.49
C TYR A 21 -1.18 -26.40 20.51
N ASP A 22 -0.11 -26.97 19.98
CA ASP A 22 0.22 -28.38 20.10
C ASP A 22 1.20 -28.54 21.27
N PRO A 23 0.77 -29.18 22.39
CA PRO A 23 1.60 -29.30 23.59
C PRO A 23 2.89 -30.11 23.35
N ASN A 24 2.99 -30.87 22.25
CA ASN A 24 4.19 -31.65 21.92
C ASN A 24 5.18 -30.88 21.02
N ARG A 25 4.85 -29.66 20.58
CA ARG A 25 5.71 -28.90 19.68
C ARG A 25 6.68 -28.03 20.50
N PRO A 26 8.00 -28.11 20.26
CA PRO A 26 8.95 -27.25 20.98
C PRO A 26 8.59 -25.79 20.77
N VAL A 27 8.40 -25.05 21.86
CA VAL A 27 8.10 -23.62 21.85
C VAL A 27 9.29 -22.91 21.20
N ASN A 28 9.07 -22.34 20.01
CA ASN A 28 10.11 -21.59 19.32
C ASN A 28 10.37 -20.29 20.10
N PRO A 29 11.57 -20.10 20.70
CA PRO A 29 11.85 -18.95 21.56
C PRO A 29 11.80 -17.62 20.78
N ASP A 30 11.93 -17.66 19.46
CA ASP A 30 11.88 -16.47 18.61
C ASP A 30 10.46 -16.12 18.11
N ARG A 31 9.43 -16.88 18.49
CA ARG A 31 8.05 -16.68 17.97
C ARG A 31 7.59 -15.24 18.14
N GLU A 32 7.77 -14.69 19.34
CA GLU A 32 7.42 -13.29 19.64
C GLU A 32 8.24 -12.31 18.82
N GLY A 33 9.55 -12.55 18.67
CA GLY A 33 10.44 -11.73 17.85
C GLY A 33 10.00 -11.67 16.38
N PHE A 34 9.58 -12.80 15.80
CA PHE A 34 9.02 -12.84 14.44
C PHE A 34 7.68 -12.11 14.32
N LEU A 35 6.81 -12.20 15.35
CA LEU A 35 5.55 -11.46 15.37
C LEU A 35 5.78 -9.95 15.40
N TYR A 36 6.65 -9.45 16.29
CA TYR A 36 7.02 -8.04 16.35
C TYR A 36 7.69 -7.57 15.06
N LEU A 37 8.61 -8.36 14.50
CA LEU A 37 9.27 -8.05 13.24
C LEU A 37 8.25 -7.90 12.11
N ASN A 38 7.30 -8.84 11.99
CA ASN A 38 6.25 -8.77 10.97
C ASN A 38 5.32 -7.58 11.17
N LEU A 39 4.95 -7.27 12.41
CA LEU A 39 4.09 -6.13 12.72
C LEU A 39 4.76 -4.80 12.38
N LEU A 40 6.03 -4.62 12.79
CA LEU A 40 6.82 -3.43 12.46
C LEU A 40 7.07 -3.31 10.95
N THR A 41 7.40 -4.42 10.28
CA THR A 41 7.55 -4.44 8.81
C THR A 41 6.24 -4.09 8.11
N GLY A 42 5.11 -4.54 8.66
CA GLY A 42 3.78 -4.17 8.19
C GLY A 42 3.49 -2.68 8.29
N VAL A 43 3.93 -2.00 9.37
CA VAL A 43 3.81 -0.53 9.49
C VAL A 43 4.58 0.17 8.35
N PHE A 44 5.75 -0.32 7.98
CA PHE A 44 6.48 0.21 6.82
C PHE A 44 5.71 0.01 5.51
N TRP A 45 5.04 -1.13 5.31
CA TRP A 45 4.19 -1.35 4.13
C TRP A 45 2.99 -0.42 4.08
N VAL A 46 2.34 -0.18 5.21
CA VAL A 46 1.25 0.81 5.31
C VAL A 46 1.77 2.20 4.97
N GLY A 47 2.91 2.60 5.54
CA GLY A 47 3.54 3.89 5.25
C GLY A 47 3.87 4.05 3.76
N LEU A 48 4.48 3.02 3.16
CA LEU A 48 4.77 2.97 1.73
C LEU A 48 3.50 3.11 0.88
N PHE A 49 2.42 2.41 1.23
CA PHE A 49 1.17 2.48 0.49
C PHE A 49 0.63 3.91 0.39
N TYR A 50 0.56 4.62 1.53
CA TYR A 50 0.06 6.00 1.56
C TYR A 50 1.04 6.97 0.89
N LEU A 51 2.34 6.82 1.16
CA LEU A 51 3.37 7.62 0.51
C LEU A 51 3.32 7.47 -1.01
N ASN A 52 3.14 6.24 -1.50
CA ASN A 52 3.08 5.97 -2.93
C ASN A 52 1.77 6.48 -3.57
N ALA A 53 0.62 6.25 -2.93
CA ALA A 53 -0.67 6.67 -3.46
C ALA A 53 -0.81 8.20 -3.50
N TYR A 54 -0.37 8.92 -2.47
CA TYR A 54 -0.65 10.36 -2.34
C TYR A 54 0.49 11.26 -2.78
N VAL A 55 1.74 10.77 -2.78
CA VAL A 55 2.91 11.59 -3.14
C VAL A 55 3.57 11.07 -4.43
N LEU A 56 4.06 9.83 -4.45
CA LEU A 56 4.90 9.39 -5.58
C LEU A 56 4.09 9.22 -6.87
N THR A 57 2.91 8.62 -6.81
CA THR A 57 2.05 8.39 -7.98
C THR A 57 1.67 9.72 -8.65
N PRO A 58 1.04 10.69 -7.97
CA PRO A 58 0.68 11.95 -8.62
C PRO A 58 1.91 12.79 -9.04
N GLN A 59 3.02 12.73 -8.30
CA GLN A 59 4.19 13.55 -8.61
C GLN A 59 5.03 13.00 -9.77
N PHE A 60 5.16 11.68 -9.90
CA PHE A 60 6.08 11.06 -10.87
C PHE A 60 5.37 10.24 -11.93
N VAL A 61 4.37 9.42 -11.58
CA VAL A 61 3.65 8.58 -12.56
C VAL A 61 2.85 9.45 -13.51
N TYR A 62 2.07 10.42 -12.99
CA TYR A 62 1.25 11.30 -13.84
C TYR A 62 2.09 12.28 -14.67
N LYS A 63 3.28 12.66 -14.17
CA LYS A 63 4.24 13.48 -14.91
C LYS A 63 5.12 12.66 -15.87
N LYS A 64 4.82 11.37 -16.07
CA LYS A 64 5.58 10.41 -16.92
C LYS A 64 7.07 10.28 -16.57
N LYS A 65 7.46 10.60 -15.34
CA LYS A 65 8.84 10.51 -14.85
C LYS A 65 9.15 9.11 -14.29
N TYR A 66 9.02 8.08 -15.13
CA TYR A 66 9.09 6.68 -14.70
C TYR A 66 10.48 6.27 -14.18
N ILE A 67 11.57 6.79 -14.76
CA ILE A 67 12.93 6.48 -14.29
C ILE A 67 13.14 6.99 -12.86
N SER A 68 12.80 8.26 -12.61
CA SER A 68 12.90 8.84 -11.26
C SER A 68 11.99 8.11 -10.27
N TYR A 69 10.79 7.71 -10.69
CA TYR A 69 9.88 6.92 -9.86
C TYR A 69 10.49 5.58 -9.46
N THR A 70 11.01 4.81 -10.43
CA THR A 70 11.65 3.52 -10.17
C THR A 70 12.86 3.64 -9.27
N LEU A 71 13.69 4.68 -9.46
CA LEU A 71 14.87 4.92 -8.61
C LEU A 71 14.49 5.24 -7.16
N ILE A 72 13.42 6.03 -6.96
CA ILE A 72 12.88 6.30 -5.62
C ILE A 72 12.33 5.01 -5.01
N LEU A 73 11.60 4.19 -5.75
CA LEU A 73 11.09 2.91 -5.25
C LEU A 73 12.21 1.96 -4.83
N ILE A 74 13.29 1.84 -5.63
CA ILE A 74 14.47 1.05 -5.26
C ILE A 74 15.11 1.58 -3.98
N THR A 75 15.20 2.91 -3.85
CA THR A 75 15.77 3.56 -2.65
C THR A 75 14.92 3.27 -1.42
N VAL A 76 13.60 3.46 -1.51
CA VAL A 76 12.66 3.20 -0.41
C VAL A 76 12.68 1.73 -0.02
N TYR A 77 12.68 0.83 -0.99
CA TYR A 77 12.78 -0.61 -0.74
C TYR A 77 14.08 -0.97 0.00
N SER A 78 15.21 -0.42 -0.46
CA SER A 78 16.51 -0.65 0.17
C SER A 78 16.53 -0.15 1.63
N VAL A 79 15.96 1.03 1.89
CA VAL A 79 15.82 1.59 3.25
C VAL A 79 14.95 0.68 4.13
N ILE A 80 13.80 0.22 3.63
CA ILE A 80 12.93 -0.71 4.38
C ILE A 80 13.68 -2.01 4.69
N MET A 81 14.43 -2.56 3.73
CA MET A 81 15.21 -3.79 3.95
C MET A 81 16.34 -3.62 4.96
N LEU A 82 16.99 -2.45 5.00
CA LEU A 82 17.96 -2.12 6.04
C LEU A 82 17.31 -2.11 7.42
N PHE A 83 16.17 -1.42 7.58
CA PHE A 83 15.43 -1.41 8.84
C PHE A 83 14.93 -2.79 9.23
N HIS A 84 14.43 -3.58 8.30
CA HIS A 84 14.01 -4.96 8.55
C HIS A 84 15.17 -5.83 9.03
N GLY A 85 16.36 -5.70 8.42
CA GLY A 85 17.56 -6.41 8.85
C GLY A 85 18.03 -6.00 10.26
N LEU A 86 18.03 -4.70 10.56
CA LEU A 86 18.35 -4.18 11.90
C LEU A 86 17.36 -4.67 12.96
N LEU A 87 16.06 -4.67 12.64
CA LEU A 87 15.03 -5.21 13.52
C LEU A 87 15.20 -6.71 13.72
N PHE A 88 15.53 -7.46 12.67
CA PHE A 88 15.77 -8.90 12.76
C PHE A 88 16.93 -9.20 13.71
N THR A 89 18.08 -8.53 13.56
CA THR A 89 19.24 -8.78 14.43
C THR A 89 19.00 -8.33 15.88
N TRP A 90 18.14 -7.35 16.09
CA TRP A 90 17.77 -6.88 17.43
C TRP A 90 16.76 -7.81 18.13
N LEU A 91 15.74 -8.28 17.40
CA LEU A 91 14.64 -9.10 17.94
C LEU A 91 14.94 -10.60 17.98
N ILE A 92 15.73 -11.11 17.02
CA ILE A 92 15.97 -12.55 16.83
C ILE A 92 17.47 -12.80 17.01
N LYS A 93 17.84 -13.35 18.17
CA LYS A 93 19.23 -13.64 18.53
C LYS A 93 19.69 -15.04 18.14
N SER A 94 18.76 -15.96 17.88
CA SER A 94 19.09 -17.39 17.68
C SER A 94 19.47 -17.75 16.24
N ARG A 95 19.17 -16.89 15.26
CA ARG A 95 19.35 -17.15 13.83
C ARG A 95 20.16 -16.06 13.15
N SER A 96 20.97 -16.45 12.17
CA SER A 96 21.67 -15.50 11.29
C SER A 96 20.71 -14.89 10.27
N PHE A 97 20.85 -13.59 10.06
CA PHE A 97 20.06 -12.87 9.06
C PHE A 97 20.62 -13.14 7.66
N ILE A 98 19.80 -13.73 6.79
CA ILE A 98 20.15 -13.95 5.37
C ILE A 98 19.45 -12.87 4.55
N PHE A 99 20.18 -11.79 4.23
CA PHE A 99 19.65 -10.62 3.53
C PHE A 99 18.96 -10.99 2.22
N LEU A 100 19.59 -11.78 1.36
CA LEU A 100 19.06 -12.10 0.03
C LEU A 100 17.72 -12.87 0.10
N ARG A 101 17.59 -13.78 1.07
CA ARG A 101 16.36 -14.55 1.28
C ARG A 101 15.23 -13.70 1.87
N SER A 102 15.57 -12.81 2.81
CA SER A 102 14.58 -11.88 3.36
C SER A 102 14.14 -10.86 2.30
N ALA A 103 15.08 -10.35 1.50
CA ALA A 103 14.79 -9.44 0.41
C ALA A 103 13.91 -10.11 -0.67
N SER A 104 14.22 -11.32 -1.12
CA SER A 104 13.38 -11.97 -2.14
C SER A 104 11.95 -12.22 -1.65
N PHE A 105 11.78 -12.57 -0.37
CA PHE A 105 10.46 -12.75 0.23
C PHE A 105 9.68 -11.42 0.35
N ASN A 106 10.33 -10.36 0.83
CA ASN A 106 9.69 -9.04 1.03
C ASN A 106 9.45 -8.30 -0.29
N LEU A 107 10.19 -8.63 -1.37
CA LEU A 107 10.01 -8.01 -2.68
C LEU A 107 8.60 -8.23 -3.23
N THR A 108 8.03 -9.42 -3.04
CA THR A 108 6.65 -9.73 -3.46
C THR A 108 5.64 -8.85 -2.73
N ALA A 109 5.77 -8.72 -1.41
CA ALA A 109 4.90 -7.86 -0.61
C ALA A 109 5.04 -6.38 -1.01
N PHE A 110 6.27 -5.93 -1.27
CA PHE A 110 6.56 -4.60 -1.77
C PHE A 110 5.86 -4.31 -3.11
N LEU A 111 6.04 -5.18 -4.11
CA LEU A 111 5.46 -5.00 -5.43
C LEU A 111 3.92 -5.01 -5.40
N LEU A 112 3.33 -5.90 -4.60
CA LEU A 112 1.87 -5.92 -4.41
C LEU A 112 1.39 -4.62 -3.76
N THR A 113 2.06 -4.16 -2.70
CA THR A 113 1.71 -2.91 -2.01
C THR A 113 1.76 -1.72 -2.95
N VAL A 114 2.84 -1.59 -3.74
CA VAL A 114 3.00 -0.52 -4.73
C VAL A 114 1.91 -0.62 -5.80
N THR A 115 1.68 -1.80 -6.38
CA THR A 115 0.67 -2.00 -7.43
C THR A 115 -0.73 -1.64 -6.93
N VAL A 116 -1.13 -2.15 -5.77
CA VAL A 116 -2.44 -1.87 -5.18
C VAL A 116 -2.58 -0.38 -4.86
N SER A 117 -1.52 0.27 -4.37
CA SER A 117 -1.55 1.72 -4.09
C SER A 117 -1.75 2.58 -5.35
N ILE A 118 -1.14 2.20 -6.48
CA ILE A 118 -1.33 2.87 -7.77
C ILE A 118 -2.78 2.70 -8.24
N ILE A 119 -3.28 1.45 -8.26
CA ILE A 119 -4.66 1.14 -8.67
C ILE A 119 -5.65 1.90 -7.81
N PHE A 120 -5.44 1.90 -6.49
CA PHE A 120 -6.27 2.64 -5.55
C PHE A 120 -6.31 4.14 -5.89
N LYS A 121 -5.15 4.76 -6.11
CA LYS A 121 -5.08 6.18 -6.44
C LYS A 121 -5.76 6.48 -7.78
N MET A 122 -5.49 5.66 -8.81
CA MET A 122 -6.10 5.81 -10.13
C MET A 122 -7.63 5.69 -10.09
N MET A 123 -8.18 4.72 -9.34
CA MET A 123 -9.62 4.59 -9.16
C MET A 123 -10.23 5.78 -8.44
N GLN A 124 -9.58 6.28 -7.38
CA GLN A 124 -10.03 7.46 -6.66
C GLN A 124 -10.05 8.70 -7.56
N ASP A 125 -8.98 8.91 -8.34
CA ASP A 125 -8.86 10.06 -9.23
C ASP A 125 -9.87 9.97 -10.39
N LYS A 126 -10.07 8.77 -10.95
CA LYS A 126 -11.08 8.52 -11.98
C LYS A 126 -12.49 8.83 -11.47
N SER A 127 -12.86 8.31 -10.29
CA SER A 127 -14.17 8.58 -9.70
C SER A 127 -14.41 10.07 -9.46
N LYS A 128 -13.37 10.82 -9.06
CA LYS A 128 -13.46 12.28 -8.92
C LYS A 128 -13.65 12.97 -10.27
N SER A 129 -12.90 12.55 -11.29
CA SER A 129 -13.00 13.12 -12.65
C SER A 129 -14.37 12.85 -13.29
N ASP A 130 -14.90 11.63 -13.10
CA ASP A 130 -16.20 11.23 -13.66
C ASP A 130 -17.33 12.08 -13.03
N LYS A 131 -17.29 12.34 -11.72
CA LYS A 131 -18.22 13.24 -11.03
C LYS A 131 -18.17 14.67 -11.56
N LEU A 132 -16.98 15.25 -11.70
CA LEU A 132 -16.81 16.60 -12.25
C LEU A 132 -17.31 16.70 -13.70
N THR A 133 -17.16 15.64 -14.48
CA THR A 133 -17.66 15.59 -15.85
C THR A 133 -19.18 15.54 -15.88
N GLN A 134 -19.79 14.76 -14.99
CA GLN A 134 -21.25 14.67 -14.85
C GLN A 134 -21.87 16.00 -14.40
N GLU A 135 -21.29 16.66 -13.40
CA GLU A 135 -21.74 17.99 -12.93
C GLU A 135 -21.72 19.02 -14.07
N LYS A 136 -20.64 19.03 -14.87
CA LYS A 136 -20.53 19.92 -16.04
C LYS A 136 -21.56 19.62 -17.12
N GLN A 137 -21.89 18.34 -17.34
CA GLN A 137 -22.95 17.95 -18.29
C GLN A 137 -24.32 18.42 -17.82
N GLU A 138 -24.63 18.30 -16.52
CA GLU A 138 -25.89 18.78 -15.96
C GLU A 138 -26.03 20.30 -16.05
N GLU A 139 -24.97 21.05 -15.77
CA GLU A 139 -24.94 22.52 -15.92
C GLU A 139 -25.17 22.96 -17.37
N ASN A 140 -24.51 22.29 -18.33
CA ASN A 140 -24.70 22.56 -19.75
C ASN A 140 -26.14 22.28 -20.19
N LEU A 141 -26.70 21.13 -19.82
CA LEU A 141 -28.09 20.78 -20.16
C LEU A 141 -29.10 21.77 -19.58
N LYS A 142 -28.90 22.22 -18.33
CA LYS A 142 -29.73 23.27 -17.71
C LYS A 142 -29.63 24.59 -18.45
N SER A 143 -28.41 24.97 -18.87
CA SER A 143 -28.17 26.21 -19.61
C SER A 143 -28.83 26.17 -20.99
N GLU A 144 -28.66 25.07 -21.74
CA GLU A 144 -29.32 24.85 -23.03
C GLU A 144 -30.86 24.87 -22.90
N LEU A 145 -31.41 24.20 -21.89
CA LEU A 145 -32.85 24.20 -21.64
C LEU A 145 -33.37 25.61 -21.34
N SER A 146 -32.64 26.40 -20.54
CA SER A 146 -33.01 27.78 -20.22
C SER A 146 -32.98 28.69 -21.45
N PHE A 147 -31.98 28.51 -22.31
CA PHE A 147 -31.84 29.22 -23.57
C PHE A 147 -32.98 28.88 -24.54
N LEU A 148 -33.30 27.59 -24.72
CA LEU A 148 -34.43 27.15 -25.53
C LEU A 148 -35.75 27.73 -25.02
N ARG A 149 -35.97 27.72 -23.70
CA ARG A 149 -37.19 28.30 -23.10
C ARG A 149 -37.31 29.80 -23.36
N SER A 150 -36.20 30.54 -23.33
CA SER A 150 -36.19 31.99 -23.61
C SER A 150 -36.49 32.36 -25.06
N GLN A 151 -36.35 31.43 -26.01
CA GLN A 151 -36.66 31.67 -27.43
C GLN A 151 -38.13 31.44 -27.80
N ILE A 152 -38.84 30.62 -27.02
CA ILE A 152 -40.23 30.24 -27.29
C ILE A 152 -41.21 31.13 -26.50
N SER A 153 -40.71 31.88 -25.50
CA SER A 153 -41.47 32.87 -24.72
C SER A 153 -41.29 34.28 -25.24
#